data_AF-A0A7X5N1A0-F1
#
_entry.id   AF-A0A7X5N1A0-F1
#
_cell.length_a   1.000
_cell.length_b   1.000
_cell.length_c   1.000
_cell.angle_alpha   90.00
_cell.angle_beta   90.00
_cell.angle_gamma   90.00
#
_symmetry.space_group_name_H-M   'P 1'
#
loop_
_entity.id
_entity.type
_entity.pdbx_description
1 polymer ?
#
loop_
_entity_poly.entity_id
_entity_poly.type
_entity_poly.pdbx_seq_one_letter_code
_entity_poly.pdbx_strand_id
1 'polypeptide(L)'
;MSEGRIAVVGSGIAGLGAAWLLSRRYEVSLFEAADYLGGHTHTHDIQLDGQRYAVDSGFIVFNPQHYPLLTRMFAELDVAAQPTTMSFSVHDARSGLEYNAGSLGGLFCQRSNLLSPRFWGMLADLRRFYRQAPAVLHSEERFSTLGAYLQRHGYSDAFRDQHLVPMASA
;
A
#
# COMPACT_ATOMS: atom_id res chain seq x y z
N MET A 1 5.08 42.40 -3.60
CA MET A 1 6.52 42.07 -3.70
C MET A 1 6.62 40.58 -3.48
N SER A 2 7.11 39.79 -4.45
CA SER A 2 7.30 38.35 -4.21
C SER A 2 8.37 38.18 -3.13
N GLU A 3 8.09 37.37 -2.11
CA GLU A 3 8.90 37.29 -0.89
C GLU A 3 10.15 36.40 -1.01
N GLY A 4 10.62 36.13 -2.23
CA GLY A 4 11.80 35.31 -2.51
C GLY A 4 11.60 34.32 -3.65
N ARG A 5 12.72 33.77 -4.14
CA ARG A 5 12.77 32.71 -5.17
C ARG A 5 13.14 31.39 -4.51
N ILE A 6 12.38 30.33 -4.79
CA ILE A 6 12.58 28.99 -4.23
C ILE A 6 12.79 28.01 -5.38
N ALA A 7 13.82 27.17 -5.27
CA ALA A 7 14.02 26.02 -6.13
C ALA A 7 13.56 24.74 -5.42
N VAL A 8 12.72 23.94 -6.07
CA VAL A 8 12.34 22.59 -5.65
C VAL A 8 12.99 21.60 -6.61
N VAL A 9 13.73 20.63 -6.09
CA VAL A 9 14.44 19.62 -6.90
C VAL A 9 13.77 18.26 -6.67
N GLY A 10 13.24 17.68 -7.74
CA GLY A 10 12.42 16.48 -7.76
C GLY A 10 10.93 16.80 -7.77
N SER A 11 10.20 16.21 -8.71
CA SER A 11 8.75 16.38 -8.93
C SER A 11 7.93 15.17 -8.48
N GLY A 12 8.44 14.36 -7.54
CA GLY A 12 7.61 13.41 -6.82
C GLY A 12 6.47 14.11 -6.05
N ILE A 13 5.53 13.35 -5.49
CA ILE A 13 4.37 13.91 -4.77
C ILE A 13 4.75 14.94 -3.69
N ALA A 14 5.88 14.73 -2.99
CA ALA A 14 6.40 15.68 -2.01
C ALA A 14 6.86 17.00 -2.65
N GLY A 15 7.57 16.93 -3.78
CA GLY A 15 8.06 18.10 -4.50
C GLY A 15 6.92 18.88 -5.16
N LEU A 16 5.98 18.19 -5.81
CA LEU A 16 4.79 18.81 -6.39
C LEU A 16 3.92 19.46 -5.30
N GLY A 17 3.68 18.76 -4.18
CA GLY A 17 2.92 19.31 -3.06
C GLY A 17 3.60 20.56 -2.45
N ALA A 18 4.92 20.53 -2.28
CA ALA A 18 5.69 21.67 -1.80
C ALA A 18 5.64 22.85 -2.78
N ALA A 19 5.89 22.60 -4.07
CA ALA A 19 5.87 23.62 -5.10
C ALA A 19 4.48 24.27 -5.24
N TRP A 20 3.41 23.46 -5.21
CA TRP A 20 2.02 23.93 -5.27
C TRP A 20 1.65 24.80 -4.06
N LEU A 21 2.10 24.47 -2.86
CA LEU A 21 1.80 25.26 -1.67
C LEU A 21 2.63 26.56 -1.63
N LEU A 22 3.92 26.48 -1.95
CA LEU A 22 4.86 27.61 -1.90
C LEU A 22 4.61 28.63 -3.02
N SER A 23 4.16 28.20 -4.20
CA SER A 23 3.89 29.08 -5.35
C SER A 23 2.82 30.13 -5.08
N ARG A 24 2.00 29.94 -4.04
CA ARG A 24 0.99 30.92 -3.59
C ARG A 24 1.60 32.19 -3.01
N ARG A 25 2.89 32.16 -2.61
CA ARG A 25 3.58 33.27 -1.92
C ARG A 25 4.95 33.60 -2.52
N TYR A 26 5.62 32.62 -3.12
CA TYR A 26 6.97 32.74 -3.65
C TYR A 26 7.01 32.42 -5.14
N GLU A 27 8.04 32.91 -5.82
CA GLU A 27 8.36 32.45 -7.18
C GLU A 27 9.08 31.10 -7.07
N VAL A 28 8.47 30.04 -7.60
CA VAL A 28 8.98 28.66 -7.48
C VAL A 28 9.49 28.16 -8.82
N SER A 29 10.72 27.65 -8.86
CA SER A 29 11.26 26.86 -9.97
C SER A 29 11.33 25.38 -9.57
N LEU A 30 10.66 24.52 -10.33
CA LEU A 30 10.68 23.07 -10.13
C LEU A 30 11.63 22.42 -11.14
N PHE A 31 12.56 21.60 -10.65
CA PHE A 31 13.52 20.86 -11.46
C PHE A 31 13.21 19.36 -11.35
N GLU A 32 13.10 18.69 -12.48
CA GLU A 32 12.90 17.24 -12.58
C GLU A 32 13.92 16.66 -13.55
N ALA A 33 14.42 15.46 -13.23
CA ALA A 33 15.37 14.74 -14.08
C ALA A 33 14.68 13.92 -15.17
N ALA A 34 13.47 13.43 -14.91
CA ALA A 34 12.63 12.74 -15.88
C ALA A 34 11.95 13.70 -16.88
N ASP A 35 11.39 13.15 -17.95
CA ASP A 35 10.56 13.84 -18.94
C ASP A 35 9.08 13.97 -18.53
N TYR A 36 8.74 13.53 -17.32
CA TYR A 36 7.40 13.59 -16.73
C TYR A 36 7.44 14.03 -15.27
N LEU A 37 6.32 14.57 -14.78
CA LEU A 37 6.15 14.93 -13.36
C LEU A 37 5.49 13.78 -12.59
N GLY A 38 5.87 13.60 -11.32
CA GLY A 38 5.20 12.68 -10.38
C GLY A 38 6.09 11.57 -9.81
N GLY A 39 7.20 11.24 -10.47
CA GLY A 39 8.10 10.18 -10.00
C GLY A 39 7.38 8.83 -9.91
N HIS A 40 7.14 8.31 -8.69
CA HIS A 40 6.39 7.07 -8.47
C HIS A 40 4.87 7.20 -8.69
N THR A 41 4.31 8.41 -8.70
CA THR A 41 2.92 8.64 -9.13
C THR A 41 2.93 8.75 -10.66
N HIS A 42 2.89 7.60 -11.34
CA HIS A 42 3.06 7.52 -12.80
C HIS A 42 1.88 6.79 -13.43
N THR A 43 1.18 7.50 -14.32
CA THR A 43 0.05 6.99 -15.11
C THR A 43 0.49 6.82 -16.55
N HIS A 44 0.29 5.61 -17.10
CA HIS A 44 0.62 5.28 -18.47
C HIS A 44 -0.61 5.39 -19.36
N ASP A 45 -0.46 6.09 -20.48
CA ASP A 45 -1.46 6.10 -21.53
C ASP A 45 -1.28 4.87 -22.43
N ILE A 46 -2.23 3.94 -22.38
CA ILE A 46 -2.21 2.67 -23.13
C ILE A 46 -3.32 2.68 -24.17
N GLN A 47 -3.00 2.26 -25.40
CA GLN A 47 -4.01 1.95 -26.42
C GLN A 47 -4.15 0.44 -26.57
N LEU A 48 -5.37 -0.07 -26.40
CA LEU A 48 -5.70 -1.49 -26.56
C LEU A 48 -7.08 -1.61 -27.21
N ASP A 49 -7.19 -2.41 -28.27
CA ASP A 49 -8.44 -2.67 -29.01
C ASP A 49 -9.19 -1.39 -29.44
N GLY A 50 -8.44 -0.35 -29.81
CA GLY A 50 -8.99 0.95 -30.22
C GLY A 50 -9.49 1.83 -29.07
N GLN A 51 -9.31 1.42 -27.82
CA GLN A 51 -9.63 2.18 -26.62
C GLN A 51 -8.36 2.71 -25.95
N ARG A 52 -8.48 3.90 -25.33
CA ARG A 52 -7.40 4.50 -24.52
C ARG A 52 -7.67 4.24 -23.04
N TYR A 53 -6.63 3.84 -22.33
CA TYR A 53 -6.63 3.59 -20.89
C TYR A 53 -5.54 4.43 -20.23
N ALA A 54 -5.84 4.94 -19.04
CA ALA A 54 -4.87 5.56 -18.15
C ALA A 54 -4.61 4.56 -17.00
N VAL A 55 -3.39 4.01 -16.94
CA VAL A 55 -3.04 2.93 -16.01
C VAL A 55 -1.93 3.38 -15.07
N ASP A 56 -2.25 3.46 -13.79
CA ASP A 56 -1.30 3.80 -12.74
C ASP A 56 -0.39 2.61 -12.42
N SER A 57 0.94 2.83 -12.35
CA SER A 57 1.92 1.74 -12.15
C SER A 57 2.65 1.75 -10.80
N GLY A 58 2.53 2.83 -10.01
CA GLY A 58 3.23 2.97 -8.74
C GLY A 58 2.27 3.28 -7.60
N PHE A 59 1.90 4.54 -7.45
CA PHE A 59 0.86 4.94 -6.52
C PHE A 59 -0.52 4.82 -7.16
N ILE A 60 -1.24 3.74 -6.82
CA ILE A 60 -2.51 3.37 -7.47
C ILE A 60 -3.75 3.60 -6.59
N VAL A 61 -3.58 3.68 -5.27
CA VAL A 61 -4.69 3.81 -4.31
C VAL A 61 -4.32 4.70 -3.15
N PHE A 62 -5.32 5.38 -2.59
CA PHE A 62 -5.21 6.11 -1.33
C PHE A 62 -6.45 5.86 -0.47
N ASN A 63 -6.39 6.23 0.80
CA ASN A 63 -7.57 6.25 1.66
C ASN A 63 -7.62 7.54 2.51
N PRO A 64 -8.80 8.14 2.72
CA PRO A 64 -8.91 9.41 3.43
C PRO A 64 -8.37 9.41 4.86
N GLN A 65 -8.44 8.26 5.55
CA GLN A 65 -8.01 8.14 6.94
C GLN A 65 -6.49 8.24 7.10
N HIS A 66 -5.73 7.61 6.21
CA HIS A 66 -4.27 7.59 6.25
C HIS A 66 -3.62 8.67 5.37
N TYR A 67 -4.39 9.33 4.49
CA TYR A 67 -3.90 10.37 3.57
C TYR A 67 -4.71 11.67 3.67
N PRO A 68 -4.86 12.28 4.87
CA PRO A 68 -5.74 13.44 5.06
C PRO A 68 -5.27 14.68 4.29
N LEU A 69 -3.96 14.90 4.16
CA LEU A 69 -3.41 16.04 3.42
C LEU A 69 -3.62 15.90 1.90
N LEU A 70 -3.35 14.71 1.35
CA LEU A 70 -3.57 14.43 -0.07
C LEU A 70 -5.07 14.54 -0.43
N THR A 71 -5.93 14.03 0.44
CA THR A 71 -7.40 14.08 0.24
C THR A 71 -7.89 15.53 0.19
N ARG A 72 -7.37 16.41 1.06
CA ARG A 72 -7.68 17.85 1.01
C ARG A 72 -7.15 18.52 -0.25
N MET A 73 -5.94 18.16 -0.67
CA MET A 73 -5.35 18.68 -1.91
C MET A 73 -6.20 18.29 -3.13
N PHE A 74 -6.63 17.04 -3.24
CA PHE A 74 -7.54 16.61 -4.31
C PHE A 74 -8.87 17.34 -4.30
N ALA A 75 -9.46 17.58 -3.12
CA ALA A 75 -10.68 18.38 -3.02
C ALA A 75 -10.48 19.85 -3.46
N GLU A 76 -9.34 20.47 -3.14
CA GLU A 76 -9.03 21.84 -3.57
C GLU A 76 -8.74 21.93 -5.08
N LEU A 77 -8.22 20.86 -5.67
CA LEU A 77 -7.93 20.74 -7.11
C LEU A 77 -9.10 20.18 -7.93
N ASP A 78 -10.23 19.88 -7.31
CA ASP A 78 -11.41 19.23 -7.91
C ASP A 78 -11.06 17.90 -8.63
N VAL A 79 -10.17 17.10 -8.02
CA VAL A 79 -9.78 15.78 -8.51
C VAL A 79 -10.72 14.73 -7.93
N ALA A 80 -11.50 14.09 -8.81
CA ALA A 80 -12.40 13.01 -8.44
C ALA A 80 -11.62 11.73 -8.07
N ALA A 81 -12.14 10.99 -7.09
CA ALA A 81 -11.66 9.66 -6.73
C ALA A 81 -12.76 8.62 -6.94
N GLN A 82 -12.36 7.40 -7.31
CA GLN A 82 -13.28 6.28 -7.48
C GLN A 82 -13.12 5.27 -6.34
N PRO A 83 -14.21 4.80 -5.71
CA PRO A 83 -14.15 3.71 -4.77
C PRO A 83 -13.59 2.44 -5.42
N THR A 84 -12.61 1.82 -4.75
CA THR A 84 -12.03 0.53 -5.15
C THR A 84 -11.85 -0.36 -3.94
N THR A 85 -11.88 -1.67 -4.15
CA THR A 85 -11.68 -2.66 -3.10
C THR A 85 -10.29 -3.27 -3.24
N MET A 86 -9.49 -3.16 -2.19
CA MET A 86 -8.20 -3.85 -2.11
C MET A 86 -8.41 -5.27 -1.61
N SER A 87 -8.74 -6.16 -2.53
CA SER A 87 -8.87 -7.59 -2.22
C SER A 87 -7.49 -8.27 -2.19
N PHE A 88 -7.38 -9.33 -1.40
CA PHE A 88 -6.14 -10.09 -1.24
C PHE A 88 -6.38 -11.58 -1.45
N SER A 89 -5.57 -12.19 -2.30
CA SER A 89 -5.57 -13.62 -2.58
C SER A 89 -4.13 -14.12 -2.68
N VAL A 90 -3.90 -15.35 -2.24
CA VAL A 90 -2.59 -16.00 -2.30
C VAL A 90 -2.70 -17.25 -3.16
N HIS A 91 -1.74 -17.41 -4.05
CA HIS A 91 -1.40 -18.67 -4.71
C HIS A 91 0.08 -18.95 -4.45
N ASP A 92 0.36 -19.96 -3.64
CA ASP A 92 1.72 -20.41 -3.33
C ASP A 92 2.04 -21.65 -4.18
N ALA A 93 2.74 -21.44 -5.30
CA ALA A 93 3.10 -22.50 -6.23
C ALA A 93 4.00 -23.59 -5.60
N ARG A 94 4.70 -23.31 -4.50
CA ARG A 94 5.59 -24.28 -3.84
C ARG A 94 4.81 -25.28 -2.99
N SER A 95 3.80 -24.79 -2.25
CA SER A 95 2.97 -25.64 -1.40
C SER A 95 1.66 -26.08 -2.06
N GLY A 96 1.28 -25.43 -3.17
CA GLY A 96 -0.03 -25.55 -3.79
C GLY A 96 -1.15 -24.86 -3.01
N LEU A 97 -0.84 -24.09 -1.96
CA LEU A 97 -1.85 -23.41 -1.15
C LEU A 97 -2.50 -22.28 -1.93
N GLU A 98 -3.83 -22.25 -1.89
CA GLU A 98 -4.62 -21.13 -2.39
C GLU A 98 -5.68 -20.72 -1.36
N TYR A 99 -5.85 -19.42 -1.18
CA TYR A 99 -6.98 -18.85 -0.46
C TYR A 99 -7.20 -17.37 -0.80
N ASN A 100 -8.41 -16.89 -0.55
CA ASN A 100 -8.79 -15.49 -0.65
C ASN A 100 -9.35 -15.00 0.69
N ALA A 101 -8.97 -13.79 1.12
CA ALA A 101 -9.39 -13.24 2.41
C ALA A 101 -10.73 -12.47 2.36
N GLY A 102 -11.42 -12.43 1.21
CA GLY A 102 -12.62 -11.63 1.00
C GLY A 102 -13.95 -12.32 1.34
N SER A 103 -13.99 -13.64 1.47
CA SER A 103 -15.20 -14.39 1.85
C SER A 103 -14.86 -15.76 2.44
N LEU A 104 -15.80 -16.39 3.15
CA LEU A 104 -15.61 -17.77 3.66
C LEU A 104 -15.42 -18.78 2.52
N GLY A 105 -16.15 -18.62 1.41
CA GLY A 105 -16.00 -19.46 0.23
C GLY A 105 -14.64 -19.29 -0.46
N GLY A 106 -14.11 -18.05 -0.48
CA GLY A 106 -12.76 -17.76 -0.95
C GLY A 106 -11.68 -18.26 -0.01
N LEU A 107 -11.90 -18.19 1.30
CA LEU A 107 -10.95 -18.65 2.32
C LEU A 107 -10.76 -20.17 2.27
N PHE A 108 -11.84 -20.91 2.00
CA PHE A 108 -11.85 -22.36 1.83
C PHE A 108 -12.13 -22.77 0.38
N CYS A 109 -11.60 -22.02 -0.60
CA CYS A 109 -11.68 -22.41 -2.01
C CYS A 109 -11.10 -23.82 -2.22
N GLN A 110 -10.05 -24.15 -1.47
CA GLN A 110 -9.54 -25.51 -1.29
C GLN A 110 -10.21 -26.16 -0.07
N ARG A 111 -11.19 -27.03 -0.30
CA ARG A 111 -11.97 -27.68 0.78
C ARG A 111 -11.12 -28.53 1.74
N SER A 112 -9.98 -29.04 1.29
CA SER A 112 -9.00 -29.75 2.14
C SER A 112 -8.51 -28.89 3.31
N ASN A 113 -8.50 -27.56 3.17
CA ASN A 113 -8.10 -26.64 4.23
C ASN A 113 -9.05 -26.65 5.43
N LEU A 114 -10.31 -27.09 5.26
CA LEU A 114 -11.23 -27.29 6.39
C LEU A 114 -10.72 -28.33 7.38
N LEU A 115 -9.94 -29.30 6.92
CA LEU A 115 -9.39 -30.38 7.74
C LEU A 115 -7.90 -30.20 8.02
N SER A 116 -7.29 -29.09 7.59
CA SER A 116 -5.85 -28.84 7.70
C SER A 116 -5.51 -28.14 9.02
N PRO A 117 -4.85 -28.82 9.99
CA PRO A 117 -4.46 -28.17 11.24
C PRO A 117 -3.46 -27.03 11.00
N ARG A 118 -2.62 -27.17 9.97
CA ARG A 118 -1.66 -26.13 9.55
C ARG A 118 -2.38 -24.86 9.11
N PHE A 119 -3.44 -24.98 8.29
CA PHE A 119 -4.21 -23.83 7.81
C PHE A 119 -4.95 -23.15 8.95
N TRP A 120 -5.61 -23.92 9.83
CA TRP A 120 -6.25 -23.37 11.02
C TRP A 120 -5.25 -22.71 11.98
N GLY A 121 -4.05 -23.26 12.13
CA GLY A 121 -2.96 -22.64 12.88
C GLY A 121 -2.55 -21.29 12.31
N MET A 122 -2.41 -21.19 10.98
CA MET A 122 -2.16 -19.94 10.27
C MET A 122 -3.27 -18.89 10.53
N LEU A 123 -4.55 -19.28 10.49
CA LEU A 123 -5.67 -18.38 10.76
C LEU A 123 -5.74 -17.95 12.24
N ALA A 124 -5.40 -18.84 13.16
CA ALA A 124 -5.30 -18.52 14.58
C ALA A 124 -4.19 -17.49 14.83
N ASP A 125 -3.03 -17.67 14.20
CA ASP A 125 -1.91 -16.74 14.22
C ASP A 125 -2.27 -15.39 13.60
N LEU A 126 -2.98 -15.38 12.47
CA LEU A 126 -3.49 -14.17 11.83
C LEU A 126 -4.35 -13.35 12.80
N ARG A 127 -5.33 -13.99 13.43
CA ARG A 127 -6.20 -13.35 14.42
C ARG A 127 -5.40 -12.86 15.63
N ARG A 128 -4.44 -13.65 16.10
CA ARG A 128 -3.55 -13.31 17.22
C ARG A 128 -2.71 -12.07 16.88
N PHE A 129 -2.15 -12.01 15.68
CA PHE A 129 -1.34 -10.90 15.18
C PHE A 129 -2.14 -9.60 15.16
N TYR A 130 -3.31 -9.56 14.52
CA TYR A 130 -4.12 -8.33 14.49
C TYR A 130 -4.55 -7.85 15.88
N ARG A 131 -4.72 -8.76 16.85
CA ARG A 131 -5.05 -8.40 18.23
C ARG A 131 -3.84 -7.82 18.98
N GLN A 132 -2.64 -8.32 18.73
CA GLN A 132 -1.43 -7.96 19.48
C GLN A 132 -0.64 -6.80 18.86
N ALA A 133 -0.65 -6.69 17.53
CA ALA A 133 0.14 -5.71 16.78
C ALA A 133 -0.09 -4.24 17.22
N PRO A 134 -1.32 -3.77 17.52
CA PRO A 134 -1.51 -2.38 17.97
C PRO A 134 -0.76 -2.05 19.26
N ALA A 135 -0.62 -3.00 20.18
CA ALA A 135 0.08 -2.78 21.45
C ALA A 135 1.60 -2.59 21.27
N VAL A 136 2.16 -3.06 20.15
CA VAL A 136 3.59 -2.92 19.83
C VAL A 136 4.00 -1.47 19.69
N LEU A 137 3.10 -0.59 19.24
CA LEU A 137 3.37 0.86 19.10
C LEU A 137 3.74 1.52 20.44
N HIS A 138 3.31 0.93 21.54
CA HIS A 138 3.51 1.42 22.91
C HIS A 138 4.57 0.63 23.68
N SER A 139 5.33 -0.25 23.03
CA SER A 139 6.40 -1.02 23.66
C SER A 139 7.75 -0.79 22.97
N GLU A 140 8.83 -1.24 23.60
CA GLU A 140 10.18 -1.24 23.00
C GLU A 140 10.29 -2.16 21.77
N GLU A 141 9.32 -3.08 21.59
CA GLU A 141 9.32 -4.00 20.45
C GLU A 141 9.08 -3.29 19.11
N ARG A 142 8.59 -2.04 19.10
CA ARG A 142 8.42 -1.24 17.87
C ARG A 142 9.70 -1.05 17.05
N PHE A 143 10.86 -1.23 17.68
CA PHE A 143 12.17 -1.12 17.03
C PHE A 143 12.71 -2.48 16.56
N SER A 144 11.99 -3.57 16.86
CA SER A 144 12.38 -4.91 16.40
C SER A 144 12.03 -5.10 14.93
N THR A 145 12.81 -5.92 14.23
CA THR A 145 12.42 -6.37 12.89
C THR A 145 11.16 -7.23 12.99
N LEU A 146 10.34 -7.23 11.93
CA LEU A 146 9.14 -8.06 11.87
C LEU A 146 9.48 -9.55 12.09
N GLY A 147 10.57 -10.04 11.48
CA GLY A 147 11.03 -11.42 11.67
C GLY A 147 11.36 -11.76 13.13
N ALA A 148 12.08 -10.87 13.83
CA ALA A 148 12.42 -11.07 15.24
C ALA A 148 11.18 -11.06 16.14
N TYR A 149 10.22 -10.18 15.85
CA TYR A 149 8.93 -10.14 16.54
C TYR A 149 8.18 -11.48 16.38
N LEU A 150 8.06 -11.97 15.14
CA LEU A 150 7.34 -13.21 14.87
C LEU A 150 7.99 -14.42 15.57
N GLN A 151 9.32 -14.50 15.55
CA GLN A 151 10.06 -15.56 16.21
C GLN A 151 9.87 -15.52 17.73
N ARG A 152 10.00 -14.34 18.34
CA ARG A 152 9.85 -14.14 19.79
C ARG A 152 8.47 -14.54 20.30
N HIS A 153 7.43 -14.23 19.54
CA HIS A 153 6.03 -14.52 19.90
C HIS A 153 5.54 -15.89 19.40
N GLY A 154 6.43 -16.70 18.80
CA GLY A 154 6.12 -18.06 18.38
C GLY A 154 5.02 -18.12 17.32
N TYR A 155 5.09 -17.26 16.31
CA TYR A 155 4.23 -17.36 15.12
C TYR A 155 4.71 -18.47 14.20
N SER A 156 3.77 -19.19 13.59
CA SER A 156 4.07 -20.29 12.68
C SER A 156 4.73 -19.81 11.38
N ASP A 157 5.55 -20.67 10.78
CA ASP A 157 6.10 -20.44 9.43
C ASP A 157 4.99 -20.32 8.39
N ALA A 158 3.85 -21.01 8.59
CA ALA A 158 2.69 -20.90 7.71
C ALA A 158 2.15 -19.45 7.69
N PHE A 159 1.99 -18.84 8.86
CA PHE A 159 1.57 -17.44 8.96
C PHE A 159 2.61 -16.48 8.37
N ARG A 160 3.90 -16.67 8.68
CA ARG A 160 4.97 -15.82 8.13
C ARG A 160 5.02 -15.90 6.61
N ASP A 161 5.20 -17.10 6.07
CA ASP A 161 5.59 -17.31 4.67
C ASP A 161 4.39 -17.34 3.72
N GLN A 162 3.21 -17.75 4.18
CA GLN A 162 2.03 -17.96 3.33
C GLN A 162 0.94 -16.92 3.51
N HIS A 163 1.10 -15.99 4.45
CA HIS A 163 0.18 -14.89 4.66
C HIS A 163 0.88 -13.55 4.76
N LEU A 164 1.75 -13.38 5.76
CA LEU A 164 2.27 -12.07 6.10
C LEU A 164 3.28 -11.55 5.07
N VAL A 165 4.23 -12.38 4.62
CA VAL A 165 5.17 -12.00 3.57
C VAL A 165 4.44 -11.68 2.26
N PRO A 166 3.54 -12.55 1.73
CA PRO A 166 2.75 -12.21 0.55
C PRO A 166 1.95 -10.91 0.68
N MET A 167 1.36 -10.64 1.86
CA MET A 167 0.63 -9.40 2.11
C MET A 167 1.54 -8.17 2.13
N ALA A 168 2.76 -8.30 2.65
CA ALA A 168 3.72 -7.19 2.73
C ALA A 168 4.42 -6.90 1.39
N SER A 169 4.45 -7.87 0.47
CA SER A 169 5.09 -7.75 -0.84
C SER A 169 4.11 -7.45 -1.99
N ALA A 170 2.81 -7.46 -1.71
CA ALA A 170 1.75 -7.22 -2.69
C ALA A 170 1.57 -5.74 -3.04
#